data_AF-A0A0V8EVU6-F1
#
_entry.id   AF-A0A0V8EVU6-F1
#
_cell.length_a   1.000
_cell.length_b   1.000
_cell.length_c   1.000
_cell.angle_alpha   90.00
_cell.angle_beta   90.00
_cell.angle_gamma   90.00
#
_symmetry.space_group_name_H-M   'P 1'
#
loop_
_entity.id
_entity.type
_entity.pdbx_description
1 polymer ?
#
loop_
_entity_poly.entity_id
_entity_poly.type
_entity_poly.pdbx_seq_one_letter_code
_entity_poly.pdbx_strand_id
1 'polypeptide(L)'
;MNNFIQNKIMPPMMKFLNTRAVTAIKNGMIYPIPFIIIGSVFLILGQLPFQAGQDFMNKIKLGPLFLQINNASFGIMALLAVFGIAYAWVRDAGYEGVPAGLTGIIVHILLQPDTIHQVTSVTDPTKVSTAYQVGGVIDRAWLGGKGMVLSIIVGLLVGWIYTGFMRRNITIKMPEQVPENVAASFTSLVPAGAIIALAGVVHGITTIGFNTTFIELVYKWIQTPL
;
A
#
# COMPACT_ATOMS: atom_id res chain seq x y z
N MET A 1 5.62 -25.24 -31.80
CA MET A 1 5.19 -24.47 -30.60
C MET A 1 6.28 -23.49 -30.11
N ASN A 2 7.56 -23.89 -30.00
CA ASN A 2 8.66 -22.99 -29.62
C ASN A 2 8.81 -21.73 -30.49
N ASN A 3 8.75 -21.86 -31.83
CA ASN A 3 8.95 -20.72 -32.72
C ASN A 3 7.81 -19.68 -32.65
N PHE A 4 6.59 -20.10 -32.32
CA PHE A 4 5.45 -19.16 -32.15
C PHE A 4 5.58 -18.38 -30.84
N ILE A 5 5.96 -19.07 -29.75
CA ILE A 5 6.19 -18.44 -28.45
C ILE A 5 7.38 -17.47 -28.54
N GLN A 6 8.51 -17.89 -29.11
CA GLN A 6 9.70 -17.05 -29.20
C GLN A 6 9.53 -15.84 -30.14
N ASN A 7 8.83 -15.99 -31.27
CA ASN A 7 8.78 -14.92 -32.29
C ASN A 7 7.53 -14.06 -32.22
N LYS A 8 6.38 -14.55 -31.71
CA LYS A 8 5.14 -13.77 -31.65
C LYS A 8 4.71 -13.36 -30.24
N ILE A 9 4.96 -14.19 -29.23
CA ILE A 9 4.49 -13.90 -27.86
C ILE A 9 5.58 -13.21 -27.03
N MET A 10 6.83 -13.68 -27.13
CA MET A 10 7.94 -13.17 -26.33
C MET A 10 8.20 -11.67 -26.55
N PRO A 11 8.23 -11.13 -27.78
CA PRO A 11 8.59 -9.72 -27.98
C PRO A 11 7.54 -8.73 -27.42
N PRO A 12 6.22 -8.88 -27.68
CA PRO A 12 5.20 -8.03 -27.07
C PRO A 12 5.18 -8.13 -25.54
N MET A 13 5.35 -9.34 -25.00
CA MET A 13 5.38 -9.57 -23.56
C MET A 13 6.59 -8.88 -22.92
N MET A 14 7.77 -9.00 -23.50
CA MET A 14 8.97 -8.30 -23.03
C MET A 14 8.81 -6.79 -23.10
N LYS A 15 8.18 -6.25 -24.15
CA LYS A 15 7.87 -4.81 -24.24
C LYS A 15 6.95 -4.35 -23.11
N PHE A 16 5.92 -5.14 -22.78
CA PHE A 16 5.00 -4.86 -21.66
C PHE A 16 5.72 -4.94 -20.31
N LEU A 17 6.49 -5.99 -20.06
CA LEU A 17 7.24 -6.21 -18.82
C LEU A 17 8.29 -5.13 -18.58
N ASN A 18 8.87 -4.59 -19.66
CA ASN A 18 9.84 -3.51 -19.61
C ASN A 18 9.19 -2.11 -19.60
N THR A 19 7.86 -2.01 -19.55
CA THR A 19 7.23 -0.71 -19.27
C THR A 19 7.62 -0.27 -17.86
N ARG A 20 7.75 1.05 -17.70
CA ARG A 20 8.12 1.64 -16.42
C ARG A 20 7.13 1.32 -15.30
N ALA A 21 5.84 1.26 -15.62
CA ALA A 21 4.79 0.88 -14.68
C ALA A 21 4.97 -0.56 -14.18
N VAL A 22 5.09 -1.53 -15.08
CA VAL A 22 5.24 -2.94 -14.70
C VAL A 22 6.56 -3.16 -13.95
N THR A 23 7.62 -2.46 -14.36
CA THR A 23 8.92 -2.52 -13.69
C THR A 23 8.85 -1.92 -12.28
N ALA A 24 8.15 -0.81 -12.09
CA ALA A 24 7.93 -0.21 -10.78
C ALA A 24 7.11 -1.13 -9.86
N ILE A 25 6.07 -1.79 -10.38
CA ILE A 25 5.31 -2.79 -9.61
C ILE A 25 6.23 -3.93 -9.18
N LYS A 26 6.93 -4.55 -10.14
CA LYS A 26 7.84 -5.67 -9.88
C LYS A 26 8.90 -5.32 -8.84
N ASN A 27 9.59 -4.20 -9.04
CA ASN A 27 10.69 -3.80 -8.17
C ASN A 27 10.16 -3.31 -6.81
N GLY A 28 9.01 -2.64 -6.79
CA GLY A 28 8.38 -2.14 -5.57
C GLY A 28 7.82 -3.23 -4.69
N MET A 29 7.22 -4.26 -5.28
CA MET A 29 6.65 -5.39 -4.55
C MET A 29 7.70 -6.37 -4.01
N ILE A 30 8.97 -6.22 -4.35
CA ILE A 30 10.05 -7.03 -3.76
C ILE A 30 10.37 -6.55 -2.33
N TYR A 31 10.24 -5.25 -2.04
CA TYR A 31 10.56 -4.70 -0.71
C TYR A 31 9.74 -5.32 0.43
N PRO A 32 8.42 -5.55 0.29
CA PRO A 32 7.61 -6.17 1.34
C PRO A 32 7.90 -7.67 1.59
N ILE A 33 8.52 -8.38 0.64
CA ILE A 33 8.62 -9.86 0.66
C ILE A 33 9.20 -10.41 1.97
N PRO A 34 10.33 -9.92 2.51
CA PRO A 34 10.89 -10.45 3.75
C PRO A 34 9.92 -10.32 4.93
N PHE A 35 9.19 -9.21 5.02
CA PHE A 35 8.22 -8.95 6.07
C PHE A 35 6.97 -9.82 5.93
N ILE A 36 6.51 -10.03 4.70
CA ILE A 36 5.41 -10.96 4.38
C ILE A 36 5.78 -12.39 4.80
N ILE A 37 6.99 -12.85 4.50
CA ILE A 37 7.46 -14.19 4.85
C ILE A 37 7.49 -14.34 6.38
N ILE A 38 8.11 -13.39 7.09
CA ILE A 38 8.17 -13.40 8.56
C ILE A 38 6.75 -13.44 9.15
N GLY A 39 5.87 -12.54 8.70
CA GLY A 39 4.50 -12.49 9.18
C GLY A 39 3.71 -13.77 8.92
N SER A 40 3.93 -14.40 7.78
CA SER A 40 3.26 -15.67 7.43
C SER A 40 3.71 -16.83 8.32
N VAL A 41 4.99 -16.88 8.70
CA VAL A 41 5.49 -17.87 9.67
C VAL A 41 4.76 -17.72 11.00
N PHE A 42 4.64 -16.49 11.52
CA PHE A 42 3.94 -16.23 12.78
C PHE A 42 2.42 -16.45 12.68
N LEU A 43 1.81 -16.25 11.50
CA LEU A 43 0.41 -16.64 11.29
C LEU A 43 0.20 -18.13 11.51
N ILE A 44 1.02 -18.95 10.85
CA ILE A 44 0.93 -20.42 10.94
C ILE A 44 1.20 -20.88 12.38
N LEU A 45 2.21 -20.31 13.05
CA LEU A 45 2.48 -20.63 14.44
C LEU A 45 1.36 -20.19 15.39
N GLY A 46 0.75 -19.04 15.13
CA GLY A 46 -0.36 -18.51 15.94
C GLY A 46 -1.68 -19.26 15.73
N GLN A 47 -1.87 -19.86 14.56
CA GLN A 47 -3.07 -20.58 14.14
C GLN A 47 -2.70 -21.89 13.44
N LEU A 48 -2.20 -22.85 14.22
CA LEU A 48 -1.85 -24.16 13.68
C LEU A 48 -3.10 -24.84 13.06
N PRO A 49 -3.02 -25.40 11.86
CA PRO A 49 -4.20 -25.88 11.13
C PRO A 49 -4.78 -27.21 11.67
N PHE A 50 -4.19 -27.78 12.72
CA PHE A 50 -4.60 -29.04 13.32
C PHE A 50 -4.96 -28.86 14.81
N GLN A 51 -5.96 -29.62 15.29
CA GLN A 51 -6.56 -29.43 16.62
C GLN A 51 -5.56 -29.48 17.77
N ALA A 52 -4.67 -30.48 17.79
CA ALA A 52 -3.66 -30.60 18.84
C ALA A 52 -2.71 -29.37 18.92
N GLY A 53 -2.45 -28.74 17.77
CA GLY A 53 -1.65 -27.53 17.69
C GLY A 53 -2.39 -26.32 18.26
N GLN A 54 -3.69 -26.20 17.99
CA GLN A 54 -4.54 -25.17 18.58
C GLN A 54 -4.63 -25.32 20.10
N ASP A 55 -4.84 -26.55 20.59
CA ASP A 55 -4.89 -26.84 22.02
C ASP A 55 -3.56 -26.49 22.71
N PHE A 56 -2.43 -26.78 22.07
CA PHE A 56 -1.11 -26.39 22.54
C PHE A 56 -0.94 -24.86 22.59
N MET A 57 -1.32 -24.14 21.53
CA MET A 57 -1.23 -22.68 21.49
C MET A 57 -2.13 -22.01 22.53
N ASN A 58 -3.32 -22.55 22.77
CA ASN A 58 -4.23 -22.10 23.82
C ASN A 58 -3.63 -22.33 25.22
N LYS A 59 -2.94 -23.46 25.43
CA LYS A 59 -2.28 -23.76 26.71
C LYS A 59 -1.14 -22.79 27.01
N ILE A 60 -0.29 -22.49 26.03
CA ILE A 60 0.87 -21.58 26.22
C ILE A 60 0.50 -20.09 26.09
N LYS A 61 -0.71 -19.78 25.61
CA LYS A 61 -1.25 -18.41 25.44
C LYS A 61 -0.40 -17.48 24.57
N LEU A 62 0.44 -18.03 23.68
CA LEU A 62 1.28 -17.26 22.74
C LEU A 62 0.59 -16.93 21.41
N GLY A 63 -0.57 -17.53 21.12
CA GLY A 63 -1.32 -17.27 19.89
C GLY A 63 -1.55 -15.78 19.62
N PRO A 64 -2.03 -14.98 20.60
CA PRO A 64 -2.21 -13.53 20.43
C PRO A 64 -0.91 -12.78 20.10
N LEU A 65 0.22 -13.16 20.70
CA LEU A 65 1.52 -12.54 20.40
C LEU A 65 1.93 -12.82 18.96
N PHE A 66 1.80 -14.06 18.50
CA PHE A 66 2.16 -14.43 17.13
C PHE A 66 1.24 -13.75 16.10
N LEU A 67 -0.05 -13.66 16.39
CA LEU A 67 -0.99 -12.89 15.57
C LEU A 67 -0.63 -11.40 15.56
N GLN A 68 -0.17 -10.83 16.66
CA GLN A 68 0.29 -9.43 16.68
C GLN A 68 1.51 -9.22 15.78
N ILE A 69 2.46 -10.15 15.77
CA ILE A 69 3.62 -10.10 14.86
C ILE A 69 3.17 -10.21 13.39
N ASN A 70 2.26 -11.13 13.08
CA ASN A 70 1.66 -11.23 11.75
C ASN A 70 0.98 -9.92 11.33
N ASN A 71 0.18 -9.34 12.22
CA ASN A 71 -0.57 -8.11 11.97
C ASN A 71 0.35 -6.91 11.68
N ALA A 72 1.50 -6.83 12.35
CA ALA A 72 2.49 -5.76 12.16
C ALA A 72 3.41 -5.95 10.94
N SER A 73 3.31 -7.09 10.24
CA SER A 73 4.18 -7.44 9.12
C SER A 73 3.36 -7.75 7.86
N PHE A 74 2.83 -8.97 7.74
CA PHE A 74 1.92 -9.36 6.66
C PHE A 74 0.66 -8.48 6.64
N GLY A 75 0.12 -8.15 7.81
CA GLY A 75 -1.12 -7.36 7.95
C GLY A 75 -1.03 -5.92 7.44
N ILE A 76 0.17 -5.41 7.13
CA ILE A 76 0.39 -4.06 6.57
C ILE A 76 1.04 -4.10 5.18
N MET A 77 0.98 -5.24 4.48
CA MET A 77 1.70 -5.43 3.21
C MET A 77 1.31 -4.44 2.11
N ALA A 78 0.06 -3.97 2.07
CA ALA A 78 -0.37 -2.98 1.08
C ALA A 78 0.30 -1.62 1.33
N LEU A 79 0.45 -1.23 2.60
CA LEU A 79 1.19 -0.04 3.00
C LEU A 79 2.66 -0.11 2.58
N LEU A 80 3.29 -1.28 2.73
CA LEU A 80 4.66 -1.50 2.28
C LEU A 80 4.76 -1.49 0.74
N ALA A 81 3.75 -2.03 0.06
CA ALA A 81 3.69 -2.08 -1.40
C ALA A 81 3.54 -0.68 -2.01
N VAL A 82 2.64 0.17 -1.50
CA VAL A 82 2.47 1.53 -2.04
C VAL A 82 3.75 2.34 -1.93
N PHE A 83 4.47 2.22 -0.80
CA PHE A 83 5.79 2.82 -0.62
C PHE A 83 6.76 2.29 -1.68
N GLY A 84 6.90 0.96 -1.76
CA GLY A 84 7.86 0.31 -2.64
C GLY A 84 7.65 0.67 -4.12
N ILE A 85 6.39 0.71 -4.58
CA ILE A 85 6.06 0.99 -5.98
C ILE A 85 6.37 2.45 -6.33
N ALA A 86 5.95 3.41 -5.51
CA ALA A 86 6.24 4.83 -5.74
C ALA A 86 7.76 5.11 -5.66
N TYR A 87 8.42 4.53 -4.66
CA TYR A 87 9.87 4.59 -4.49
C TYR A 87 10.60 4.04 -5.72
N ALA A 88 10.25 2.83 -6.15
CA ALA A 88 10.88 2.17 -7.29
C ALA A 88 10.69 2.98 -8.58
N TRP A 89 9.48 3.52 -8.79
CA TRP A 89 9.21 4.37 -9.95
C TRP A 89 10.10 5.61 -9.97
N VAL A 90 10.16 6.38 -8.88
CA VAL A 90 10.89 7.66 -8.85
C VAL A 90 12.40 7.43 -8.90
N ARG A 91 12.90 6.40 -8.21
CA ARG A 91 14.31 6.01 -8.27
C ARG A 91 14.74 5.60 -9.67
N ASP A 92 13.88 4.89 -10.40
CA ASP A 92 14.10 4.53 -11.81
C ASP A 92 14.16 5.78 -12.73
N ALA A 93 13.56 6.92 -12.34
CA ALA A 93 13.77 8.19 -13.04
C ALA A 93 15.08 8.91 -12.71
N GLY A 94 15.88 8.41 -11.77
CA GLY A 94 17.10 9.08 -11.30
C GLY A 94 16.86 10.17 -10.27
N TYR A 95 15.72 10.14 -9.55
CA TYR A 95 15.45 11.06 -8.42
C TYR A 95 15.40 10.30 -7.09
N GLU A 96 15.50 11.06 -6.00
CA GLU A 96 15.26 10.55 -4.65
C GLU A 96 13.81 10.01 -4.56
N GLY A 97 13.67 8.72 -4.23
CA GLY A 97 12.38 8.02 -4.16
C GLY A 97 11.70 7.93 -2.79
N VAL A 98 12.38 8.22 -1.68
CA VAL A 98 11.83 8.10 -0.32
C VAL A 98 10.64 9.05 -0.10
N PRO A 99 10.68 10.37 -0.39
CA PRO A 99 9.52 11.24 -0.29
C PRO A 99 8.36 10.78 -1.16
N ALA A 100 8.63 10.19 -2.34
CA ALA A 100 7.57 9.64 -3.17
C ALA A 100 6.92 8.41 -2.52
N GLY A 101 7.72 7.50 -1.95
CA GLY A 101 7.23 6.37 -1.17
C GLY A 101 6.39 6.80 0.04
N LEU A 102 6.88 7.78 0.81
CA LEU A 102 6.15 8.35 1.95
C LEU A 102 4.86 9.06 1.51
N THR A 103 4.89 9.79 0.40
CA THR A 103 3.69 10.38 -0.21
C THR A 103 2.67 9.30 -0.57
N GLY A 104 3.13 8.16 -1.10
CA GLY A 104 2.28 7.01 -1.38
C GLY A 104 1.56 6.46 -0.14
N ILE A 105 2.27 6.32 0.97
CA ILE A 105 1.69 5.92 2.26
C ILE A 105 0.60 6.91 2.69
N ILE A 106 0.91 8.22 2.65
CA ILE A 106 -0.03 9.27 3.05
C ILE A 106 -1.30 9.23 2.18
N VAL A 107 -1.14 9.13 0.85
CA VAL A 107 -2.28 9.07 -0.08
C VAL A 107 -3.10 7.79 0.14
N HIS A 108 -2.47 6.64 0.40
CA HIS A 108 -3.18 5.40 0.71
C HIS A 108 -4.04 5.54 1.98
N ILE A 109 -3.47 6.12 3.04
CA ILE A 109 -4.18 6.38 4.30
C ILE A 109 -5.27 7.44 4.14
N LEU A 110 -5.08 8.42 3.26
CA LEU A 110 -6.08 9.46 2.99
C LEU A 110 -7.28 8.91 2.23
N LEU A 111 -7.07 7.94 1.32
CA LEU A 111 -8.13 7.41 0.46
C LEU A 111 -8.96 6.27 1.09
N GLN A 112 -8.62 5.82 2.31
CA GLN A 112 -9.41 4.88 3.09
C GLN A 112 -10.45 5.58 3.99
N PRO A 113 -11.48 4.87 4.45
CA PRO A 113 -12.38 5.39 5.48
C PRO A 113 -11.64 5.54 6.81
N ASP A 114 -11.94 6.62 7.52
CA ASP A 114 -11.50 6.88 8.89
C ASP A 114 -12.51 6.42 9.94
N THR A 115 -13.61 5.82 9.49
CA THR A 115 -14.69 5.28 10.30
C THR A 115 -14.90 3.79 10.03
N ILE A 116 -15.21 3.04 11.09
CA ILE A 116 -15.59 1.63 11.02
C ILE A 116 -17.03 1.50 11.52
N HIS A 117 -17.91 0.97 10.66
CA HIS A 117 -19.34 0.79 10.95
C HIS A 117 -19.69 -0.60 11.52
N GLN A 118 -18.72 -1.52 11.58
CA GLN A 118 -18.88 -2.86 12.13
C GLN A 118 -17.78 -3.13 13.15
N VAL A 119 -18.16 -3.28 14.41
CA VAL A 119 -17.22 -3.61 15.49
C VAL A 119 -17.40 -5.06 15.95
N THR A 120 -16.29 -5.77 16.12
CA THR A 120 -16.28 -7.15 16.62
C THR A 120 -15.86 -7.17 18.08
N SER A 121 -16.51 -7.99 18.91
CA SER A 121 -16.12 -8.12 20.32
C SER A 121 -14.73 -8.73 20.46
N VAL A 122 -13.92 -8.13 21.33
CA VAL A 122 -12.57 -8.64 21.68
C VAL A 122 -12.67 -9.96 22.46
N THR A 123 -13.76 -10.16 23.20
CA THR A 123 -13.98 -11.36 24.03
C THR A 123 -14.63 -12.49 23.25
N ASP A 124 -15.41 -12.17 22.22
CA ASP A 124 -16.13 -13.12 21.39
C ASP A 124 -16.11 -12.68 19.91
N PRO A 125 -15.18 -13.22 19.10
CA PRO A 125 -15.01 -12.84 17.70
C PRO A 125 -16.22 -13.11 16.80
N THR A 126 -17.21 -13.88 17.29
CA THR A 126 -18.45 -14.16 16.55
C THR A 126 -19.50 -13.06 16.72
N LYS A 127 -19.32 -12.18 17.70
CA LYS A 127 -20.23 -11.06 17.99
C LYS A 127 -19.80 -9.81 17.25
N VAL A 128 -20.56 -9.46 16.22
CA VAL A 128 -20.42 -8.23 15.44
C VAL A 128 -21.59 -7.28 15.75
N SER A 129 -21.30 -6.01 15.98
CA SER A 129 -22.30 -4.96 16.20
C SER A 129 -22.17 -3.86 15.15
N THR A 130 -23.31 -3.43 14.63
CA THR A 130 -23.47 -2.25 13.76
C THR A 130 -24.02 -1.04 14.54
N ALA A 131 -24.37 -1.22 15.82
CA ALA A 131 -24.93 -0.17 16.66
C ALA A 131 -23.87 0.85 17.12
N TYR A 132 -22.59 0.47 17.06
CA TYR A 132 -21.47 1.31 17.43
C TYR A 132 -20.59 1.57 16.21
N GLN A 133 -20.18 2.82 16.05
CA GLN A 133 -19.23 3.25 15.03
C GLN A 133 -18.00 3.83 15.71
N VAL A 134 -16.82 3.55 15.16
CA VAL A 134 -15.55 4.10 15.65
C VAL A 134 -15.01 5.02 14.59
N GLY A 135 -14.78 6.29 14.93
CA GLY A 135 -14.16 7.28 14.05
C GLY A 135 -12.72 7.60 14.43
N GLY A 136 -11.99 8.23 13.51
CA GLY A 136 -10.58 8.62 13.71
C GLY A 136 -9.62 7.44 13.72
N VAL A 137 -9.95 6.37 13.00
CA VAL A 137 -9.15 5.13 12.98
C VAL A 137 -8.55 4.86 11.61
N ILE A 138 -7.38 4.22 11.61
CA ILE A 138 -6.84 3.58 10.42
C ILE A 138 -7.26 2.12 10.47
N ASP A 139 -8.19 1.73 9.59
CA ASP A 139 -8.63 0.34 9.52
C ASP A 139 -7.55 -0.53 8.86
N ARG A 140 -6.94 -1.39 9.67
CA ARG A 140 -5.88 -2.32 9.25
C ARG A 140 -6.31 -3.23 8.11
N ALA A 141 -7.60 -3.52 7.94
CA ALA A 141 -8.07 -4.34 6.82
C ALA A 141 -7.58 -3.78 5.48
N TRP A 142 -7.59 -2.46 5.33
CA TRP A 142 -7.11 -1.73 4.14
C TRP A 142 -5.59 -1.62 4.04
N LEU A 143 -4.85 -1.95 5.09
CA LEU A 143 -3.39 -2.00 5.07
C LEU A 143 -2.87 -3.39 4.65
N GLY A 144 -3.72 -4.42 4.73
CA GLY A 144 -3.43 -5.78 4.29
C GLY A 144 -3.92 -6.07 2.88
N GLY A 145 -4.28 -7.33 2.60
CA GLY A 145 -4.67 -7.79 1.27
C GLY A 145 -5.81 -7.03 0.61
N LYS A 146 -6.75 -6.51 1.42
CA LYS A 146 -7.89 -5.72 0.93
C LYS A 146 -7.48 -4.41 0.25
N GLY A 147 -6.33 -3.84 0.61
CA GLY A 147 -5.85 -2.57 0.06
C GLY A 147 -4.87 -2.71 -1.10
N MET A 148 -4.45 -3.92 -1.47
CA MET A 148 -3.34 -4.13 -2.42
C MET A 148 -3.59 -3.49 -3.79
N VAL A 149 -4.81 -3.58 -4.31
CA VAL A 149 -5.17 -2.99 -5.61
C VAL A 149 -5.03 -1.47 -5.54
N LEU A 150 -5.52 -0.85 -4.46
CA LEU A 150 -5.35 0.59 -4.25
C LEU A 150 -3.86 0.95 -4.18
N SER A 151 -3.07 0.21 -3.42
CA SER A 151 -1.63 0.47 -3.27
C SER A 151 -0.88 0.44 -4.60
N ILE A 152 -1.27 -0.46 -5.52
CA ILE A 152 -0.70 -0.49 -6.87
C ILE A 152 -1.08 0.77 -7.64
N ILE A 153 -2.38 1.12 -7.68
CA ILE A 153 -2.87 2.29 -8.41
C ILE A 153 -2.22 3.57 -7.86
N VAL A 154 -2.28 3.76 -6.55
CA VAL A 154 -1.72 4.93 -5.86
C VAL A 154 -0.21 4.98 -6.06
N GLY A 155 0.52 3.89 -5.87
CA GLY A 155 1.97 3.85 -6.01
C GLY A 155 2.42 4.28 -7.41
N LEU A 156 1.72 3.81 -8.44
CA LEU A 156 1.97 4.20 -9.83
C LEU A 156 1.64 5.67 -10.10
N LEU A 157 0.47 6.14 -9.64
CA LEU A 157 0.04 7.53 -9.85
C LEU A 157 0.96 8.51 -9.12
N VAL A 158 1.30 8.23 -7.86
CA VAL A 158 2.26 9.02 -7.09
C VAL A 158 3.60 9.05 -7.79
N GLY A 159 4.14 7.89 -8.17
CA GLY A 159 5.42 7.83 -8.90
C GLY A 159 5.41 8.64 -10.21
N TRP A 160 4.34 8.50 -11.00
CA TRP A 160 4.17 9.20 -12.28
C TRP A 160 4.06 10.71 -12.10
N ILE A 161 3.15 11.18 -11.24
CA ILE A 161 2.93 12.61 -10.97
C ILE A 161 4.19 13.21 -10.37
N TYR A 162 4.75 12.59 -9.33
CA TYR A 162 5.96 13.08 -8.64
C TYR A 162 7.12 13.24 -9.62
N THR A 163 7.39 12.22 -10.45
CA THR A 163 8.42 12.31 -11.51
C THR A 163 8.12 13.46 -12.48
N GLY A 164 6.84 13.70 -12.79
CA GLY A 164 6.42 14.81 -13.65
C GLY A 164 6.73 16.19 -13.09
N PHE A 165 6.65 16.38 -11.77
CA PHE A 165 7.09 17.62 -11.10
C PHE A 165 8.62 17.75 -11.14
N MET A 166 9.33 16.67 -10.80
CA MET A 166 10.80 16.65 -10.77
C MET A 166 11.41 16.97 -12.14
N ARG A 167 10.89 16.36 -13.23
CA ARG A 167 11.36 16.61 -14.60
C ARG A 167 11.15 18.05 -15.07
N ARG A 168 10.15 18.74 -14.55
CA ARG A 168 9.84 20.13 -14.88
C ARG A 168 10.52 21.13 -13.94
N ASN A 169 11.33 20.67 -12.99
CA ASN A 169 11.93 21.49 -11.94
C ASN A 169 10.90 22.31 -11.15
N ILE A 170 9.69 21.77 -10.96
CA ILE A 170 8.64 22.39 -10.13
C ILE A 170 8.89 21.97 -8.68
N THR A 171 9.95 22.53 -8.11
CA THR A 171 10.45 22.22 -6.76
C THR A 171 10.96 23.48 -6.09
N ILE A 172 11.13 23.45 -4.76
CA ILE A 172 11.80 24.52 -4.04
C ILE A 172 13.30 24.28 -4.15
N LYS A 173 14.02 25.20 -4.80
CA LYS A 173 15.48 25.14 -4.93
C LYS A 173 16.13 25.73 -3.69
N MET A 174 17.04 24.98 -3.08
CA MET A 174 17.87 25.48 -1.98
C MET A 174 19.22 25.97 -2.51
N PRO A 175 19.82 27.00 -1.87
CA PRO A 175 21.22 27.38 -2.13
C PRO A 175 22.18 26.24 -1.84
N GLU A 176 23.36 26.25 -2.46
CA GLU A 176 24.41 25.22 -2.30
C GLU A 176 24.92 25.07 -0.85
N GLN A 177 24.68 26.08 0.00
CA GLN A 177 25.11 26.11 1.40
C GLN A 177 24.26 25.21 2.30
N VAL A 178 23.14 24.67 1.80
CA VAL A 178 22.19 23.87 2.57
C VAL A 178 22.57 22.39 2.47
N PRO A 179 22.67 21.65 3.60
CA PRO A 179 22.95 20.22 3.57
C PRO A 179 21.97 19.45 2.68
N GLU A 180 22.48 18.47 1.93
CA GLU A 180 21.71 17.71 0.93
C GLU A 180 20.42 17.11 1.50
N ASN A 181 20.47 16.57 2.72
CA ASN A 181 19.31 16.01 3.41
C ASN A 181 18.18 17.03 3.66
N VAL A 182 18.56 18.29 3.94
CA VAL A 182 17.59 19.38 4.15
C VAL A 182 17.05 19.83 2.80
N ALA A 183 17.91 19.97 1.80
CA ALA A 183 17.52 20.36 0.45
C ALA A 183 16.54 19.36 -0.20
N ALA A 184 16.74 18.06 0.00
CA ALA A 184 15.83 17.01 -0.47
C ALA A 184 14.41 17.15 0.13
N SER A 185 14.30 17.52 1.41
CA SER A 185 13.01 17.73 2.07
C SER A 185 12.24 18.92 1.49
N PHE A 186 12.91 20.00 1.13
CA PHE A 186 12.27 21.16 0.47
C PHE A 186 11.96 20.89 -1.00
N THR A 187 12.85 20.18 -1.70
CA THR A 187 12.66 19.80 -3.11
C THR A 187 11.41 18.94 -3.28
N SER A 188 11.13 18.06 -2.31
CA SER A 188 9.97 17.17 -2.31
C SER A 188 8.65 17.82 -1.87
N LEU A 189 8.69 19.00 -1.24
CA LEU A 189 7.52 19.65 -0.63
C LEU A 189 6.42 19.94 -1.65
N VAL A 190 6.78 20.57 -2.77
CA VAL A 190 5.81 20.95 -3.81
C VAL A 190 5.20 19.72 -4.51
N PRO A 191 6.00 18.73 -4.98
CA PRO A 191 5.45 17.49 -5.52
C PRO A 191 4.52 16.77 -4.53
N ALA A 192 4.95 16.57 -3.28
CA ALA A 192 4.17 15.84 -2.28
C ALA A 192 2.88 16.59 -1.93
N GLY A 193 2.97 17.90 -1.67
CA GLY A 193 1.81 18.74 -1.35
C GLY A 193 0.76 18.75 -2.46
N ALA A 194 1.17 18.86 -3.73
CA ALA A 194 0.24 18.81 -4.85
C ALA A 194 -0.48 17.46 -4.98
N ILE A 195 0.25 16.36 -4.78
CA ILE A 195 -0.31 15.00 -4.85
C ILE A 195 -1.29 14.76 -3.69
N ILE A 196 -0.93 15.16 -2.48
CA ILE A 196 -1.80 15.03 -1.29
C ILE A 196 -3.05 15.89 -1.46
N ALA A 197 -2.92 17.12 -1.94
CA ALA A 197 -4.06 17.99 -2.21
C ALA A 197 -5.01 17.39 -3.27
N LEU A 198 -4.44 16.84 -4.35
CA LEU A 198 -5.23 16.14 -5.38
C LEU A 198 -5.95 14.91 -4.80
N ALA A 199 -5.27 14.12 -3.98
CA ALA A 199 -5.89 12.98 -3.30
C ALA A 199 -7.00 13.43 -2.35
N GLY A 200 -6.82 14.56 -1.64
CA GLY A 200 -7.85 15.20 -0.82
C GLY A 200 -9.10 15.58 -1.62
N VAL A 201 -8.93 16.14 -2.82
CA VAL A 201 -10.05 16.42 -3.74
C VAL A 201 -10.75 15.13 -4.15
N VAL A 202 -10.01 14.09 -4.52
CA VAL A 202 -10.58 12.77 -4.86
C VAL A 202 -11.38 12.21 -3.69
N HIS A 203 -10.80 12.21 -2.49
CA HIS A 203 -11.48 11.74 -1.27
C HIS A 203 -12.77 12.52 -1.03
N GLY A 204 -12.72 13.86 -1.08
CA GLY A 204 -13.90 14.72 -0.91
C GLY A 204 -14.99 14.48 -1.94
N ILE A 205 -14.63 14.28 -3.22
CA ILE A 205 -15.60 13.91 -4.27
C ILE A 205 -16.25 12.56 -3.94
N THR A 206 -15.48 11.56 -3.51
CA THR A 206 -16.03 10.24 -3.20
C THR A 206 -16.95 10.28 -1.98
N THR A 207 -16.53 10.95 -0.90
CA THR A 207 -17.29 10.96 0.35
C THR A 207 -18.51 11.85 0.28
N ILE A 208 -18.39 13.07 -0.27
CA ILE A 208 -19.50 14.03 -0.36
C ILE A 208 -20.43 13.67 -1.53
N GLY A 209 -19.88 13.24 -2.67
CA GLY A 209 -20.65 12.99 -3.88
C GLY A 209 -21.29 11.60 -3.95
N PHE A 210 -20.62 10.57 -3.42
CA PHE A 210 -21.05 9.18 -3.56
C PHE A 210 -21.31 8.47 -2.22
N ASN A 211 -21.13 9.14 -1.08
CA ASN A 211 -21.26 8.56 0.27
C ASN A 211 -20.43 7.28 0.45
N THR A 212 -19.23 7.24 -0.13
CA THR A 212 -18.29 6.12 -0.04
C THR A 212 -16.86 6.64 -0.17
N THR A 213 -15.88 5.80 0.10
CA THR A 213 -14.47 6.14 -0.09
C THR A 213 -13.92 5.59 -1.40
N PHE A 214 -12.85 6.19 -1.89
CA PHE A 214 -12.19 5.73 -3.11
C PHE A 214 -11.74 4.27 -3.01
N ILE A 215 -11.20 3.85 -1.85
CA ILE A 215 -10.77 2.47 -1.65
C ILE A 215 -11.93 1.47 -1.74
N GLU A 216 -13.11 1.84 -1.24
CA GLU A 216 -14.31 0.99 -1.29
C GLU A 216 -14.86 0.86 -2.71
N LEU A 217 -14.83 1.95 -3.48
CA LEU A 217 -15.19 1.92 -4.90
C LEU A 217 -14.27 0.99 -5.69
N VAL A 218 -12.96 1.14 -5.51
CA VAL A 218 -11.94 0.27 -6.14
C VAL A 218 -12.17 -1.18 -5.72
N TYR A 219 -12.40 -1.43 -4.43
CA TYR A 219 -12.65 -2.77 -3.91
C TYR A 219 -13.89 -3.42 -4.52
N LYS A 220 -15.00 -2.67 -4.60
CA LYS A 220 -16.26 -3.16 -5.17
C LYS A 220 -16.15 -3.47 -6.66
N TRP A 221 -15.45 -2.63 -7.43
CA TRP A 221 -15.44 -2.73 -8.89
C TRP A 221 -14.36 -3.65 -9.42
N ILE A 222 -13.20 -3.68 -8.78
CA ILE A 222 -12.03 -4.39 -9.28
C ILE A 222 -11.75 -5.64 -8.44
N GLN A 223 -11.84 -5.56 -7.12
CA GLN A 223 -11.34 -6.63 -6.25
C GLN A 223 -12.38 -7.68 -5.87
N THR A 224 -13.66 -7.33 -5.76
CA THR A 224 -14.73 -8.28 -5.40
C THR A 224 -15.03 -9.32 -6.50
N PRO A 225 -14.94 -8.99 -7.81
CA PRO A 225 -15.16 -9.97 -8.88
C PRO A 225 -14.00 -10.95 -9.13
N LEU A 226 -12.84 -10.76 -8.47
CA LEU A 226 -11.63 -11.60 -8.59
C LEU A 226 -11.65 -12.72 -7.55
#